data_AF-A0A243BEJ7-F1
#
_entry.id   AF-A0A243BEJ7-F1
#
_cell.length_a   1.000
_cell.length_b   1.000
_cell.length_c   1.000
_cell.angle_alpha   90.00
_cell.angle_beta   90.00
_cell.angle_gamma   90.00
#
_symmetry.space_group_name_H-M   'P 1'
#
loop_
_entity.id
_entity.type
_entity.pdbx_description
1 polymer ?
#
loop_
_entity_poly.entity_id
_entity_poly.type
_entity_poly.pdbx_seq_one_letter_code
_entity_poly.pdbx_strand_id
1 'polypeptide(L)'
;MAILSNIGTALFLIAFILLILCIISFFKKNGKATQYGRPTVILFMISIILMVTGSTNSEHPVIEFFTILSFILFIFFLVLAILSVIKKTGVAKKQFIITAILFVIFGALSSISNPTSEKTTATSKKVASNTTEQKDSDKKELEKKEADEKAQKQEDEKRQAEEQARKQEDEKRQADEQARKQQEEQKRLADEQTRKQQEEQKRQADEQARKQQEEQKRQADEQARKQQEEQKRQADEQARKQQEEQKRQADEQARKQQEEQKHQADEQARKQQEEQKKAQQAQTQPAAGNTSNAYYKNCAAVRAAGKAPLYKGQPGYASHLDRDGDGVACEK
;
A
#
# COMPACT_ATOMS: atom_id res chain seq x y z
N MET A 1 44.95 -6.14 -28.17
CA MET A 1 44.69 -5.69 -26.79
C MET A 1 43.33 -4.98 -26.60
N ALA A 2 42.75 -4.33 -27.62
CA ALA A 2 41.44 -3.66 -27.48
C ALA A 2 40.23 -4.59 -27.23
N ILE A 3 40.25 -5.81 -27.77
CA ILE A 3 39.13 -6.76 -27.65
C ILE A 3 38.99 -7.30 -26.20
N LEU A 4 40.10 -7.51 -25.48
CA LEU A 4 40.04 -7.92 -24.07
C LEU A 4 39.52 -6.80 -23.15
N SER A 5 39.75 -5.53 -23.50
CA SER A 5 39.28 -4.38 -22.70
C SER A 5 37.75 -4.22 -22.78
N ASN A 6 37.15 -4.48 -23.95
CA ASN A 6 35.70 -4.46 -24.15
C ASN A 6 34.98 -5.63 -23.46
N ILE A 7 35.63 -6.79 -23.38
CA ILE A 7 35.09 -7.95 -22.66
C ILE A 7 35.14 -7.68 -21.14
N GLY A 8 36.22 -7.07 -20.64
CA GLY A 8 36.34 -6.69 -19.24
C GLY A 8 35.26 -5.67 -18.81
N THR A 9 35.01 -4.66 -19.64
CA THR A 9 33.94 -3.67 -19.39
C THR A 9 32.54 -4.28 -19.51
N ALA A 10 32.30 -5.18 -20.47
CA ALA A 10 31.04 -5.88 -20.58
C ALA A 10 30.77 -6.79 -19.36
N LEU A 11 31.77 -7.56 -18.91
CA LEU A 11 31.66 -8.40 -17.73
C LEU A 11 31.47 -7.57 -16.45
N PHE A 12 32.13 -6.41 -16.35
CA PHE A 12 31.94 -5.46 -15.26
C PHE A 12 30.51 -4.89 -15.23
N LEU A 13 29.97 -4.49 -16.38
CA LEU A 13 28.58 -4.02 -16.50
C LEU A 13 27.57 -5.12 -16.16
N ILE A 14 27.81 -6.36 -16.59
CA ILE A 14 26.95 -7.50 -16.25
C ILE A 14 26.99 -7.77 -14.74
N ALA A 15 28.17 -7.79 -14.13
CA ALA A 15 28.32 -7.95 -12.68
C ALA A 15 27.63 -6.81 -11.91
N PHE A 16 27.70 -5.58 -12.42
CA PHE A 16 27.05 -4.41 -11.84
C PHE A 16 25.52 -4.47 -11.93
N ILE A 17 24.98 -4.91 -13.07
CA ILE A 17 23.53 -5.12 -13.25
C ILE A 17 23.02 -6.22 -12.31
N LEU A 18 23.75 -7.34 -12.19
CA LEU A 18 23.40 -8.41 -11.27
C LEU A 18 23.45 -7.95 -9.81
N LEU A 19 24.40 -7.09 -9.44
CA LEU A 19 24.48 -6.46 -8.13
C LEU A 19 23.25 -5.58 -7.84
N ILE A 20 22.83 -4.75 -8.80
CA ILE A 20 21.62 -3.92 -8.68
C ILE A 20 20.38 -4.80 -8.46
N LEU A 21 20.23 -5.87 -9.25
CA LEU A 21 19.11 -6.81 -9.12
C LEU A 21 19.12 -7.56 -7.78
N CYS A 22 20.31 -7.90 -7.26
CA CYS A 22 20.47 -8.54 -5.97
C CYS A 22 20.08 -7.60 -4.82
N ILE A 23 20.48 -6.33 -4.89
CA ILE A 23 20.08 -5.29 -3.93
C ILE A 23 18.56 -5.07 -3.96
N ILE A 24 17.96 -4.94 -5.15
CA ILE A 24 16.50 -4.78 -5.31
C ILE A 24 15.77 -6.00 -4.71
N SER A 25 16.25 -7.21 -4.96
CA SER A 25 15.66 -8.44 -4.43
C SER A 25 15.78 -8.54 -2.90
N PHE A 26 16.90 -8.08 -2.34
CA PHE A 26 17.13 -8.02 -0.90
C PHE A 26 16.18 -7.04 -0.20
N PHE A 27 15.93 -5.87 -0.79
CA PHE A 27 14.97 -4.89 -0.27
C PHE A 27 13.50 -5.31 -0.47
N LYS A 28 13.20 -6.02 -1.56
CA LYS A 28 11.83 -6.52 -1.85
C LYS A 28 11.41 -7.65 -0.92
N LYS A 29 12.36 -8.42 -0.36
CA LYS A 29 12.07 -9.58 0.50
C LYS A 29 11.97 -9.26 1.99
N ASN A 30 12.59 -8.18 2.46
CA ASN A 30 12.66 -7.83 3.88
C ASN A 30 11.95 -6.51 4.19
N GLY A 31 10.63 -6.58 4.38
CA GLY A 31 9.79 -5.47 4.90
C GLY A 31 10.02 -5.11 6.39
N LYS A 32 11.16 -5.48 6.99
CA LYS A 32 11.58 -5.05 8.32
C LYS A 32 13.07 -4.70 8.26
N ALA A 33 13.34 -3.40 8.17
CA ALA A 33 14.69 -2.86 8.18
C ALA A 33 15.18 -2.74 9.62
N THR A 34 16.14 -3.57 10.04
CA THR A 34 17.11 -3.20 11.09
C THR A 34 18.36 -4.08 11.06
N GLN A 35 19.51 -3.42 10.92
CA GLN A 35 20.74 -3.69 11.66
C GLN A 35 21.87 -4.57 11.09
N TYR A 36 21.77 -5.23 9.92
CA TYR A 36 22.93 -5.99 9.37
C TYR A 36 23.33 -5.71 7.92
N GLY A 37 22.60 -4.87 7.18
CA GLY A 37 22.91 -4.59 5.76
C GLY A 37 23.94 -3.49 5.50
N ARG A 38 24.25 -2.64 6.49
CA ARG A 38 25.20 -1.52 6.33
C ARG A 38 26.68 -1.93 6.36
N PRO A 39 27.16 -2.78 7.29
CA PRO A 39 28.59 -3.09 7.37
C PRO A 39 29.08 -3.97 6.22
N THR A 40 28.27 -4.89 5.69
CA THR A 40 28.64 -5.73 4.54
C THR A 40 28.81 -4.94 3.24
N VAL A 41 27.96 -3.94 3.00
CA VAL A 41 28.09 -3.04 1.84
C VAL A 41 29.32 -2.13 1.97
N ILE A 42 29.62 -1.65 3.18
CA ILE A 42 30.80 -0.82 3.44
C ILE A 42 32.09 -1.64 3.28
N LEU A 43 32.16 -2.85 3.84
CA LEU A 43 33.31 -3.75 3.69
C LEU A 43 33.54 -4.16 2.22
N PHE A 44 32.46 -4.31 1.44
CA PHE A 44 32.56 -4.63 0.02
C PHE A 44 33.01 -3.43 -0.83
N MET A 45 32.54 -2.21 -0.52
CA MET A 45 33.04 -0.97 -1.14
C MET A 45 34.53 -0.77 -0.83
N ILE A 46 34.96 -1.04 0.40
CA ILE A 46 36.38 -1.01 0.78
C ILE A 46 37.17 -2.06 -0.01
N SER A 47 36.63 -3.26 -0.20
CA SER A 47 37.31 -4.31 -0.99
C SER A 47 37.45 -3.94 -2.48
N ILE A 48 36.45 -3.26 -3.06
CA ILE A 48 36.53 -2.74 -4.44
C ILE A 48 37.54 -1.61 -4.52
N ILE A 49 37.56 -0.69 -3.54
CA ILE A 49 38.55 0.40 -3.47
C ILE A 49 39.95 -0.21 -3.42
N LEU A 50 40.19 -1.20 -2.56
CA LEU A 50 41.48 -1.89 -2.44
C LEU A 50 41.89 -2.60 -3.73
N MET A 51 40.93 -3.21 -4.44
CA MET A 51 41.18 -3.91 -5.72
C MET A 51 41.52 -2.92 -6.87
N VAL A 52 40.86 -1.76 -6.91
CA VAL A 52 41.14 -0.70 -7.89
C VAL A 52 42.47 -0.01 -7.60
N THR A 53 42.76 0.30 -6.32
CA THR A 53 44.04 0.91 -5.92
C THR A 53 45.23 -0.05 -6.04
N GLY A 54 44.99 -1.37 -6.08
CA GLY A 54 46.04 -2.37 -6.24
C GLY A 54 46.54 -2.55 -7.68
N SER A 55 45.96 -1.86 -8.67
CA SER A 55 46.09 -2.23 -10.08
C SER A 55 46.78 -1.22 -11.00
N THR A 56 47.30 -0.08 -10.52
CA THR A 56 47.85 0.94 -11.43
C THR A 56 49.23 1.48 -11.00
N ASN A 57 50.24 1.15 -11.80
CA ASN A 57 51.47 1.95 -11.91
C ASN A 57 51.18 3.03 -12.96
N SER A 58 50.72 4.21 -12.55
CA SER A 58 50.38 5.32 -13.46
C SER A 58 51.16 6.60 -13.10
N GLU A 59 51.64 7.31 -14.13
CA GLU A 59 52.48 8.51 -13.99
C GLU A 59 51.74 9.74 -13.42
N HIS A 60 50.41 9.67 -13.31
CA HIS A 60 49.56 10.74 -12.79
C HIS A 60 48.54 10.24 -11.76
N PRO A 61 49.01 9.82 -10.57
CA PRO A 61 48.17 9.26 -9.51
C PRO A 61 47.08 10.23 -9.01
N VAL A 62 47.30 11.54 -9.20
CA VAL A 62 46.37 12.60 -8.80
C VAL A 62 45.15 12.64 -9.72
N ILE A 63 45.33 12.55 -11.04
CA ILE A 63 44.22 12.56 -12.01
C ILE A 63 43.36 11.31 -11.85
N GLU A 64 44.02 10.17 -11.61
CA GLU A 64 43.33 8.91 -11.35
C GLU A 64 42.56 8.94 -10.03
N PHE A 65 43.12 9.53 -8.98
CA PHE A 65 42.41 9.77 -7.73
C PHE A 65 41.16 10.64 -7.92
N PHE A 66 41.25 11.73 -8.69
CA PHE A 66 40.11 12.61 -8.95
C PHE A 66 39.03 11.96 -9.83
N THR A 67 39.42 11.14 -10.81
CA THR A 67 38.46 10.41 -11.65
C THR A 67 37.76 9.29 -10.86
N ILE A 68 38.49 8.55 -10.03
CA ILE A 68 37.92 7.56 -9.11
C ILE A 68 37.00 8.23 -8.08
N LEU A 69 37.44 9.33 -7.46
CA LEU A 69 36.62 10.08 -6.50
C LEU A 69 35.36 10.62 -7.15
N SER A 70 35.47 11.18 -8.36
CA SER A 70 34.32 11.64 -9.16
C SER A 70 33.35 10.49 -9.47
N PHE A 71 33.88 9.32 -9.84
CA PHE A 71 33.06 8.14 -10.13
C PHE A 71 32.36 7.60 -8.86
N ILE A 72 33.05 7.54 -7.72
CA ILE A 72 32.45 7.15 -6.43
C ILE A 72 31.33 8.10 -6.02
N LEU A 73 31.55 9.41 -6.16
CA LEU A 73 30.54 10.43 -5.89
C LEU A 73 29.35 10.28 -6.84
N PHE A 74 29.59 10.05 -8.13
CA PHE A 74 28.54 9.80 -9.12
C PHE A 74 27.67 8.60 -8.74
N ILE A 75 28.29 7.47 -8.37
CA ILE A 75 27.56 6.26 -7.92
C ILE A 75 26.78 6.53 -6.63
N PHE A 76 27.35 7.26 -5.66
CA PHE A 76 26.64 7.65 -4.44
C PHE A 76 25.39 8.48 -4.75
N PHE A 77 25.49 9.47 -5.64
CA PHE A 77 24.34 10.27 -6.08
C PHE A 77 23.31 9.45 -6.87
N LEU A 78 23.75 8.50 -7.71
CA LEU A 78 22.86 7.61 -8.46
C LEU A 78 22.05 6.72 -7.51
N VAL A 79 22.71 6.17 -6.48
CA VAL A 79 22.05 5.39 -5.42
C VAL A 79 21.08 6.25 -4.62
N LEU A 80 21.45 7.49 -4.26
CA LEU A 80 20.53 8.43 -3.59
C LEU A 80 19.33 8.81 -4.47
N ALA A 81 19.53 9.00 -5.77
CA ALA A 81 18.47 9.27 -6.72
C ALA A 81 17.49 8.09 -6.81
N ILE A 82 18.00 6.86 -6.91
CA ILE A 82 17.18 5.63 -6.91
C ILE A 82 16.43 5.49 -5.58
N LEU A 83 17.07 5.73 -4.43
CA LEU A 83 16.43 5.69 -3.12
C LEU A 83 15.34 6.77 -2.96
N SER A 84 15.52 7.94 -3.58
CA SER A 84 14.52 9.03 -3.61
C SER A 84 13.32 8.69 -4.50
N VAL A 85 13.52 7.92 -5.57
CA VAL A 85 12.43 7.40 -6.42
C VAL A 85 11.64 6.31 -5.69
N ILE A 86 12.30 5.49 -4.87
CA ILE A 86 11.65 4.41 -4.09
C ILE A 86 10.93 4.95 -2.84
N LYS A 87 11.46 5.97 -2.17
CA LYS A 87 10.79 6.63 -1.02
C LYS A 87 10.01 7.85 -1.48
N LYS A 88 8.78 7.61 -1.95
CA LYS A 88 7.81 8.64 -2.34
C LYS A 88 7.50 9.61 -1.17
N THR A 89 8.24 10.72 -1.05
CA THR A 89 7.83 11.90 -0.26
C THR A 89 8.08 13.20 -1.04
N GLY A 90 7.00 13.96 -1.25
CA GLY A 90 6.85 15.02 -2.24
C GLY A 90 7.57 16.35 -1.99
N VAL A 91 8.69 16.38 -1.25
CA VAL A 91 9.41 17.64 -0.95
C VAL A 91 10.81 17.70 -1.57
N ALA A 92 11.35 16.59 -2.08
CA ALA A 92 12.72 16.51 -2.61
C ALA A 92 12.89 16.95 -4.09
N LYS A 93 11.80 17.16 -4.84
CA LYS A 93 11.89 17.41 -6.31
C LYS A 93 12.53 18.75 -6.69
N LYS A 94 12.38 19.79 -5.86
CA LYS A 94 12.91 21.14 -6.20
C LYS A 94 14.41 21.28 -5.93
N GLN A 95 14.92 20.60 -4.90
CA GLN A 95 16.35 20.66 -4.54
C GLN A 95 17.21 19.80 -5.48
N PHE A 96 16.69 18.66 -5.99
CA PHE A 96 17.41 17.78 -6.91
C PHE A 96 17.66 18.39 -8.30
N ILE A 97 16.71 19.17 -8.83
CA ILE A 97 16.87 19.85 -10.13
C ILE A 97 17.96 20.93 -10.02
N ILE A 98 18.01 21.66 -8.90
CA ILE A 98 19.01 22.70 -8.66
C ILE A 98 20.42 22.10 -8.56
N THR A 99 20.59 20.97 -7.85
CA THR A 99 21.90 20.30 -7.74
C THR A 99 22.35 19.67 -9.07
N ALA A 100 21.44 19.10 -9.85
CA ALA A 100 21.75 18.55 -11.17
C ALA A 100 22.13 19.65 -12.18
N ILE A 101 21.44 20.79 -12.16
CA ILE A 101 21.76 21.95 -13.01
C ILE A 101 23.11 22.57 -12.61
N LEU A 102 23.39 22.72 -11.31
CA LEU A 102 24.69 23.23 -10.83
C LEU A 102 25.85 22.30 -11.21
N PHE A 103 25.63 20.99 -11.28
CA PHE A 103 26.64 20.01 -11.69
C PHE A 103 26.95 20.06 -13.20
N VAL A 104 25.92 20.26 -14.04
CA VAL A 104 26.09 20.49 -15.49
C VAL A 104 26.82 21.81 -15.75
N ILE A 105 26.51 22.85 -14.98
CA ILE A 105 27.20 24.16 -15.06
C ILE A 105 28.67 24.03 -14.61
N PHE A 106 28.94 23.29 -13.54
CA PHE A 106 30.31 23.06 -13.05
C PHE A 106 31.15 22.27 -14.07
N GLY A 107 30.60 21.22 -14.68
CA GLY A 107 31.27 20.48 -15.75
C GLY A 107 31.52 21.31 -17.02
N ALA A 108 30.61 22.23 -17.36
CA ALA A 108 30.78 23.14 -18.50
C ALA A 108 31.84 24.23 -18.25
N LEU A 109 31.93 24.75 -17.02
CA LEU A 109 32.91 25.79 -16.65
C LEU A 109 34.35 25.25 -16.59
N SER A 110 34.55 23.97 -16.29
CA SER A 110 35.88 23.33 -16.34
C SER A 110 36.44 23.15 -17.76
N SER A 111 35.68 23.48 -18.82
CA SER A 111 36.10 23.32 -20.22
C SER A 111 36.58 24.62 -20.89
N ILE A 112 36.54 25.77 -20.21
CA ILE A 112 36.95 27.06 -20.78
C ILE A 112 38.25 27.52 -20.11
N SER A 113 39.37 27.01 -20.61
CA SER A 113 40.69 27.56 -20.31
C SER A 113 41.54 27.47 -21.57
N ASN A 114 41.47 28.51 -22.41
CA ASN A 114 42.48 28.89 -23.41
C ASN A 114 42.16 30.28 -23.97
N PRO A 115 43.04 31.30 -23.84
CA PRO A 115 42.92 32.56 -24.56
C PRO A 115 43.97 32.70 -25.68
N THR A 116 43.55 33.25 -26.83
CA THR A 116 44.44 33.66 -27.93
C THR A 116 44.23 35.14 -28.28
N SER A 117 45.35 35.76 -28.65
CA SER A 117 45.68 37.18 -28.87
C SER A 117 45.21 37.78 -30.21
N GLU A 118 45.03 39.11 -30.27
CA GLU A 118 45.48 40.07 -31.32
C GLU A 118 44.80 41.45 -31.06
N LYS A 119 45.48 42.60 -30.82
CA LYS A 119 46.41 43.46 -31.59
C LYS A 119 45.85 44.03 -32.90
N THR A 120 45.73 45.37 -33.00
CA THR A 120 46.21 46.20 -34.14
C THR A 120 46.06 47.71 -33.87
N THR A 121 47.11 48.44 -34.25
CA THR A 121 47.42 49.88 -34.16
C THR A 121 47.17 50.55 -35.52
N ALA A 122 46.84 51.86 -35.59
CA ALA A 122 47.46 52.78 -36.57
C ALA A 122 46.97 54.25 -36.45
N THR A 123 47.96 55.15 -36.45
CA THR A 123 47.94 56.61 -36.54
C THR A 123 48.09 57.04 -38.01
N SER A 124 47.57 58.20 -38.44
CA SER A 124 48.31 59.10 -39.35
C SER A 124 47.77 60.53 -39.38
N LYS A 125 48.70 61.47 -39.58
CA LYS A 125 48.64 62.94 -39.51
C LYS A 125 49.29 63.48 -40.80
N LYS A 126 48.94 64.71 -41.20
CA LYS A 126 49.87 65.80 -41.65
C LYS A 126 49.76 66.32 -43.13
N VAL A 127 49.36 67.62 -43.26
CA VAL A 127 49.94 68.77 -44.04
C VAL A 127 49.86 68.80 -45.58
N ALA A 128 49.97 69.91 -46.31
CA ALA A 128 49.58 71.34 -46.29
C ALA A 128 50.27 72.05 -47.48
N SER A 129 49.66 73.13 -48.00
CA SER A 129 50.29 74.28 -48.73
C SER A 129 50.80 74.04 -50.18
N ASN A 130 50.87 74.99 -51.14
CA ASN A 130 50.58 76.44 -51.24
C ASN A 130 50.70 76.93 -52.73
N THR A 131 49.88 77.94 -53.10
CA THR A 131 50.11 79.16 -53.93
C THR A 131 50.67 79.15 -55.39
N THR A 132 49.97 79.80 -56.34
CA THR A 132 50.29 81.12 -57.01
C THR A 132 49.71 81.30 -58.45
N GLU A 133 48.90 82.37 -58.61
CA GLU A 133 48.60 83.34 -59.71
C GLU A 133 49.00 83.07 -61.20
N GLN A 134 48.04 83.08 -62.17
CA GLN A 134 47.54 84.18 -63.06
C GLN A 134 48.39 84.32 -64.37
N LYS A 135 47.93 84.49 -65.63
CA LYS A 135 46.80 85.22 -66.27
C LYS A 135 46.85 84.90 -67.81
N ASP A 136 45.74 84.62 -68.51
CA ASP A 136 45.60 84.99 -69.94
C ASP A 136 44.14 84.95 -70.43
N SER A 137 43.77 85.85 -71.33
CA SER A 137 42.42 86.46 -71.38
C SER A 137 41.48 85.94 -72.49
N ASP A 138 41.94 85.08 -73.40
CA ASP A 138 41.08 84.43 -74.41
C ASP A 138 40.82 82.93 -74.12
N LYS A 139 41.44 82.41 -73.05
CA LYS A 139 41.19 81.09 -72.45
C LYS A 139 39.91 81.07 -71.60
N LYS A 140 39.46 82.25 -71.17
CA LYS A 140 38.45 82.46 -70.11
C LYS A 140 37.02 82.17 -70.54
N GLU A 141 36.69 82.24 -71.83
CA GLU A 141 35.34 81.91 -72.34
C GLU A 141 35.20 80.41 -72.63
N LEU A 142 36.27 79.75 -73.11
CA LEU A 142 36.33 78.30 -73.28
C LEU A 142 36.42 77.58 -71.92
N GLU A 143 37.24 78.08 -71.00
CA GLU A 143 37.33 77.58 -69.61
C GLU A 143 36.04 77.83 -68.83
N LYS A 144 35.29 78.91 -69.11
CA LYS A 144 33.99 79.13 -68.48
C LYS A 144 32.94 78.15 -69.00
N LYS A 145 32.90 77.84 -70.30
CA LYS A 145 32.01 76.80 -70.85
C LYS A 145 32.39 75.39 -70.38
N GLU A 146 33.67 75.04 -70.33
CA GLU A 146 34.12 73.76 -69.76
C GLU A 146 33.92 73.68 -68.24
N ALA A 147 34.04 74.79 -67.51
CA ALA A 147 33.76 74.84 -66.08
C ALA A 147 32.24 74.77 -65.80
N ASP A 148 31.42 75.44 -66.60
CA ASP A 148 29.95 75.37 -66.50
C ASP A 148 29.44 73.96 -66.89
N GLU A 149 30.02 73.31 -67.91
CA GLU A 149 29.70 71.92 -68.29
C GLU A 149 30.18 70.91 -67.25
N LYS A 150 31.38 71.09 -66.66
CA LYS A 150 31.85 70.27 -65.54
C LYS A 150 31.01 70.46 -64.28
N ALA A 151 30.58 71.68 -64.00
CA ALA A 151 29.69 71.98 -62.88
C ALA A 151 28.31 71.32 -63.09
N GLN A 152 27.76 71.39 -64.31
CA GLN A 152 26.51 70.74 -64.67
C GLN A 152 26.61 69.21 -64.58
N LYS A 153 27.71 68.62 -65.07
CA LYS A 153 27.97 67.18 -64.97
C LYS A 153 28.16 66.71 -63.53
N GLN A 154 28.85 67.48 -62.69
CA GLN A 154 28.97 67.20 -61.26
C GLN A 154 27.64 67.34 -60.52
N GLU A 155 26.78 68.30 -60.91
CA GLU A 155 25.45 68.44 -60.33
C GLU A 155 24.53 67.27 -60.73
N ASP A 156 24.58 66.83 -61.99
CA ASP A 156 23.84 65.66 -62.47
C ASP A 156 24.33 64.36 -61.81
N GLU A 157 25.64 64.17 -61.65
CA GLU A 157 26.21 63.04 -60.89
C GLU A 157 25.79 63.07 -59.42
N LYS A 158 25.75 64.26 -58.80
CA LYS A 158 25.25 64.43 -57.43
C LYS A 158 23.76 64.11 -57.32
N ARG A 159 22.94 64.54 -58.27
CA ARG A 159 21.50 64.22 -58.34
C ARG A 159 21.27 62.72 -58.53
N GLN A 160 22.04 62.07 -59.39
CA GLN A 160 22.00 60.61 -59.57
C GLN A 160 22.44 59.85 -58.31
N ALA A 161 23.50 60.31 -57.64
CA ALA A 161 23.94 59.74 -56.37
C ALA A 161 22.89 59.90 -55.25
N GLU A 162 22.22 61.07 -55.17
CA GLU A 162 21.13 61.29 -54.21
C GLU A 162 19.90 60.41 -54.53
N GLU A 163 19.55 60.25 -55.81
CA GLU A 163 18.45 59.38 -56.22
C GLU A 163 18.75 57.90 -55.92
N GLN A 164 19.98 57.45 -56.15
CA GLN A 164 20.40 56.09 -55.78
C GLN A 164 20.41 55.88 -54.26
N ALA A 165 20.85 56.86 -53.48
CA ALA A 165 20.79 56.80 -52.02
C ALA A 165 19.35 56.71 -51.51
N ARG A 166 18.41 57.48 -52.10
CA ARG A 166 16.97 57.40 -51.77
C ARG A 166 16.38 56.03 -52.12
N LYS A 167 16.70 55.48 -53.29
CA LYS A 167 16.25 54.13 -53.69
C LYS A 167 16.77 53.05 -52.74
N GLN A 168 18.04 53.12 -52.35
CA GLN A 168 18.62 52.20 -51.36
C GLN A 168 17.98 52.35 -49.97
N GLU A 169 17.66 53.57 -49.55
CA GLU A 169 16.95 53.81 -48.30
C GLU A 169 15.53 53.24 -48.33
N ASP A 170 14.79 53.42 -49.41
CA ASP A 170 13.44 52.87 -49.59
C ASP A 170 13.45 51.34 -49.66
N GLU A 171 14.40 50.72 -50.36
CA GLU A 171 14.59 49.25 -50.36
C GLU A 171 14.92 48.73 -48.95
N LYS A 172 15.79 49.42 -48.21
CA LYS A 172 16.10 49.06 -46.83
C LYS A 172 14.87 49.16 -45.93
N ARG A 173 14.06 50.21 -46.06
CA ARG A 173 12.80 50.36 -45.30
C ARG A 173 11.82 49.23 -45.60
N GLN A 174 11.69 48.83 -46.87
CA GLN A 174 10.85 47.69 -47.25
C GLN A 174 11.37 46.37 -46.70
N ALA A 175 12.69 46.14 -46.73
CA ALA A 175 13.31 44.96 -46.14
C ALA A 175 13.11 44.90 -44.61
N ASP A 176 13.30 46.03 -43.91
CA ASP A 176 13.08 46.14 -42.47
C ASP A 176 11.60 45.90 -42.10
N GLU A 177 10.64 46.41 -42.91
CA GLU A 177 9.22 46.16 -42.71
C GLU A 177 8.84 44.68 -42.92
N GLN A 178 9.37 44.04 -43.97
CA GLN A 178 9.17 42.61 -44.22
C GLN A 178 9.77 41.76 -43.10
N ALA A 179 10.99 42.07 -42.66
CA ALA A 179 11.63 41.37 -41.55
C ALA A 179 10.81 41.48 -40.26
N ARG A 180 10.26 42.68 -39.96
CA ARG A 180 9.39 42.88 -38.80
C ARG A 180 8.08 42.09 -38.91
N LYS A 181 7.44 42.07 -40.08
CA LYS A 181 6.21 41.28 -40.31
C LYS A 181 6.47 39.77 -40.14
N GLN A 182 7.59 39.26 -40.66
CA GLN A 182 7.99 37.86 -40.49
C GLN A 182 8.28 37.51 -39.03
N GLN A 183 8.98 38.39 -38.30
CA GLN A 183 9.21 38.18 -36.86
C GLN A 183 7.91 38.18 -36.05
N GLU A 184 6.97 39.09 -36.36
CA GLU A 184 5.67 39.13 -35.70
C GLU A 184 4.84 37.87 -36.00
N GLU A 185 4.83 37.39 -37.24
CA GLU A 185 4.16 36.14 -37.61
C GLU A 185 4.78 34.92 -36.91
N GLN A 186 6.11 34.81 -36.90
CA GLN A 186 6.81 33.74 -36.17
C GLN A 186 6.49 33.78 -34.67
N LYS A 187 6.43 34.97 -34.07
CA LYS A 187 6.04 35.13 -32.67
C LYS A 187 4.60 34.69 -32.43
N ARG A 188 3.66 35.07 -33.30
CA ARG A 188 2.25 34.64 -33.20
C ARG A 188 2.11 33.11 -33.31
N LEU A 189 2.85 32.48 -34.22
CA LEU A 189 2.87 31.02 -34.37
C LEU A 189 3.49 30.34 -33.14
N ALA A 190 4.56 30.88 -32.58
CA ALA A 190 5.19 30.37 -31.35
C ALA A 190 4.26 30.49 -30.13
N ASP A 191 3.57 31.64 -29.99
CA ASP A 191 2.59 31.88 -28.93
C ASP A 191 1.38 30.93 -29.08
N GLU A 192 0.90 30.70 -30.31
CA GLU A 192 -0.19 29.76 -30.60
C GLU A 192 0.21 28.31 -30.30
N GLN A 193 1.41 27.88 -30.69
CA GLN A 193 1.92 26.54 -30.36
C GLN A 193 2.06 26.35 -28.86
N THR A 194 2.59 27.35 -28.15
CA THR A 194 2.71 27.33 -26.69
C THR A 194 1.34 27.22 -26.04
N ARG A 195 0.34 27.99 -26.51
CA ARG A 195 -1.04 27.91 -25.99
C ARG A 195 -1.66 26.54 -26.22
N LYS A 196 -1.49 25.96 -27.41
CA LYS A 196 -1.99 24.60 -27.74
C LYS A 196 -1.34 23.54 -26.85
N GLN A 197 -0.02 23.60 -26.66
CA GLN A 197 0.72 22.68 -25.78
C GLN A 197 0.27 22.82 -24.32
N GLN A 198 0.09 24.04 -23.82
CA GLN A 198 -0.42 24.27 -22.47
C GLN A 198 -1.86 23.76 -22.29
N GLU A 199 -2.73 23.96 -23.28
CA GLU A 199 -4.10 23.45 -23.24
C GLU A 199 -4.12 21.91 -23.26
N GLU A 200 -3.30 21.28 -24.09
CA GLU A 200 -3.18 19.83 -24.13
C GLU A 200 -2.62 19.24 -22.82
N GLN A 201 -1.57 19.84 -22.26
CA GLN A 201 -1.03 19.46 -20.95
C GLN A 201 -2.09 19.60 -19.85
N LYS A 202 -2.87 20.69 -19.87
CA LYS A 202 -3.97 20.89 -18.92
C LYS A 202 -5.05 19.81 -19.09
N ARG A 203 -5.47 19.50 -20.32
CA ARG A 203 -6.45 18.43 -20.60
C ARG A 203 -5.95 17.08 -20.11
N GLN A 204 -4.67 16.74 -20.35
CA GLN A 204 -4.07 15.51 -19.86
C GLN A 204 -3.99 15.47 -18.33
N ALA A 205 -3.64 16.58 -17.68
CA ALA A 205 -3.61 16.69 -16.22
C ALA A 205 -5.01 16.53 -15.61
N ASP A 206 -6.02 17.20 -16.19
CA ASP A 206 -7.42 17.11 -15.76
C ASP A 206 -7.98 15.68 -15.96
N GLU A 207 -7.64 15.02 -17.07
CA GLU A 207 -8.03 13.63 -17.33
C GLU A 207 -7.35 12.66 -16.34
N GLN A 208 -6.06 12.84 -16.06
CA GLN A 208 -5.34 12.04 -15.07
C GLN A 208 -5.92 12.25 -13.66
N ALA A 209 -6.20 13.50 -13.28
CA ALA A 209 -6.83 13.82 -12.00
C ALA A 209 -8.22 13.16 -11.88
N ARG A 210 -9.03 13.22 -12.94
CA ARG A 210 -10.35 12.56 -12.97
C ARG A 210 -10.24 11.05 -12.86
N LYS A 211 -9.31 10.40 -13.58
CA LYS A 211 -9.07 8.95 -13.48
C LYS A 211 -8.64 8.54 -12.07
N GLN A 212 -7.74 9.31 -11.45
CA GLN A 212 -7.30 9.06 -10.07
C GLN A 212 -8.44 9.23 -9.07
N GLN A 213 -9.27 10.26 -9.22
CA GLN A 213 -10.46 10.46 -8.38
C GLN A 213 -11.48 9.32 -8.55
N GLU A 214 -11.73 8.88 -9.78
CA GLU A 214 -12.64 7.76 -10.05
C GLU A 214 -12.11 6.45 -9.45
N GLU A 215 -10.81 6.17 -9.56
CA GLU A 215 -10.20 4.99 -8.97
C GLU A 215 -10.23 5.03 -7.43
N GLN A 216 -9.93 6.18 -6.83
CA GLN A 216 -10.07 6.37 -5.38
C GLN A 216 -11.50 6.16 -4.91
N LYS A 217 -12.48 6.69 -5.65
CA LYS A 217 -13.91 6.49 -5.34
C LYS A 217 -14.29 5.01 -5.45
N ARG A 218 -13.88 4.31 -6.51
CA ARG A 218 -14.11 2.87 -6.67
C ARG A 218 -13.51 2.07 -5.52
N GLN A 219 -12.30 2.39 -5.10
CA GLN A 219 -11.65 1.73 -3.95
C GLN A 219 -12.39 2.01 -2.64
N ALA A 220 -12.84 3.26 -2.42
CA ALA A 220 -13.62 3.63 -1.24
C ALA A 220 -14.98 2.91 -1.23
N ASP A 221 -15.69 2.87 -2.35
CA ASP A 221 -16.98 2.18 -2.49
C ASP A 221 -16.82 0.66 -2.29
N GLU A 222 -15.75 0.05 -2.81
CA GLU A 222 -15.45 -1.37 -2.60
C GLU A 222 -15.12 -1.68 -1.14
N GLN A 223 -14.33 -0.83 -0.47
CA GLN A 223 -14.03 -0.96 0.95
C GLN A 223 -15.29 -0.81 1.80
N ALA A 224 -16.13 0.19 1.52
CA ALA A 224 -17.39 0.40 2.22
C ALA A 224 -18.33 -0.81 2.06
N ARG A 225 -18.43 -1.36 0.83
CA ARG A 225 -19.23 -2.56 0.57
C ARG A 225 -18.69 -3.78 1.33
N LYS A 226 -17.37 -3.99 1.36
CA LYS A 226 -16.74 -5.09 2.13
C LYS A 226 -17.02 -4.96 3.62
N GLN A 227 -16.90 -3.76 4.18
CA GLN A 227 -17.21 -3.49 5.58
C GLN A 227 -18.68 -3.73 5.90
N GLN A 228 -19.60 -3.28 5.03
CA GLN A 228 -21.03 -3.54 5.20
C GLN A 228 -21.36 -5.03 5.12
N GLU A 229 -20.75 -5.77 4.19
CA GLU A 229 -20.95 -7.22 4.09
C GLU A 229 -20.43 -7.96 5.31
N GLU A 230 -19.26 -7.56 5.84
CA GLU A 230 -18.70 -8.15 7.06
C GLU A 230 -19.54 -7.83 8.30
N GLN A 231 -20.00 -6.59 8.45
CA GLN A 231 -20.94 -6.21 9.52
C GLN A 231 -22.24 -7.01 9.44
N LYS A 232 -22.80 -7.19 8.24
CA LYS A 232 -24.00 -8.01 8.05
C LYS A 232 -23.75 -9.47 8.43
N ARG A 233 -22.63 -10.06 8.01
CA ARG A 233 -22.24 -11.43 8.40
C ARG A 233 -22.11 -11.57 9.91
N GLN A 234 -21.49 -10.60 10.57
CA GLN A 234 -21.37 -10.59 12.03
C GLN A 234 -22.73 -10.47 12.72
N ALA A 235 -23.61 -9.60 12.22
CA ALA A 235 -24.97 -9.46 12.73
C ALA A 235 -25.81 -10.74 12.54
N ASP A 236 -25.74 -11.36 11.36
CA ASP A 236 -26.42 -12.62 11.05
C ASP A 236 -25.89 -13.77 11.92
N GLU A 237 -24.57 -13.83 12.15
CA GLU A 237 -23.96 -14.83 13.04
C GLU A 237 -24.37 -14.62 14.51
N GLN A 238 -24.39 -13.37 14.98
CA GLN A 238 -24.85 -13.03 16.32
C GLN A 238 -26.33 -13.37 16.51
N ALA A 239 -27.18 -13.03 15.54
CA ALA A 239 -28.60 -13.36 15.57
C ALA A 239 -28.82 -14.89 15.60
N ARG A 240 -28.06 -15.65 14.80
CA ARG A 240 -28.13 -17.11 14.80
C ARG A 240 -27.69 -17.71 16.15
N LYS A 241 -26.61 -17.21 16.75
CA LYS A 241 -26.16 -17.65 18.08
C LYS A 241 -27.20 -17.35 19.16
N GLN A 242 -27.80 -16.16 19.13
CA GLN A 242 -28.88 -15.79 20.05
C GLN A 242 -30.11 -16.69 19.88
N GLN A 243 -30.52 -16.98 18.64
CA GLN A 243 -31.62 -17.90 18.38
C GLN A 243 -31.31 -19.32 18.85
N GLU A 244 -30.09 -19.82 18.62
CA GLU A 244 -29.69 -21.15 19.08
C GLU A 244 -29.67 -21.23 20.62
N GLU A 245 -29.18 -20.18 21.29
CA GLU A 245 -29.16 -20.12 22.76
C GLU A 245 -30.57 -20.00 23.35
N GLN A 246 -31.44 -19.17 22.76
CA GLN A 246 -32.85 -19.10 23.16
C GLN A 246 -33.54 -20.45 22.99
N LYS A 247 -33.27 -21.17 21.89
CA LYS A 247 -33.82 -22.50 21.68
C LYS A 247 -33.30 -23.50 22.72
N ARG A 248 -32.00 -23.49 23.02
CA ARG A 248 -31.42 -24.34 24.08
C ARG A 248 -32.05 -24.06 25.44
N GLN A 249 -32.26 -22.79 25.78
CA GLN A 249 -32.93 -22.39 27.02
C GLN A 249 -34.38 -22.86 27.05
N ALA A 250 -35.12 -22.74 25.95
CA ALA A 250 -36.49 -23.22 25.84
C ALA A 250 -36.57 -24.75 25.95
N ASP A 251 -35.68 -25.48 25.28
CA ASP A 251 -35.60 -26.94 25.34
C ASP A 251 -35.23 -27.42 26.77
N GLU A 252 -34.31 -26.73 27.45
CA GLU A 252 -33.95 -27.03 28.83
C GLU A 252 -35.11 -26.74 29.80
N GLN A 253 -35.81 -25.64 29.63
CA GLN A 253 -37.01 -25.31 30.42
C GLN A 253 -38.12 -26.35 30.21
N ALA A 254 -38.39 -26.73 28.96
CA ALA A 254 -39.36 -27.77 28.64
C ALA A 254 -39.00 -29.11 29.28
N ARG A 255 -37.71 -29.50 29.23
CA ARG A 255 -37.24 -30.72 29.88
C ARG A 255 -37.40 -30.67 31.40
N LYS A 256 -37.07 -29.56 32.06
CA LYS A 256 -37.27 -29.38 33.50
C LYS A 256 -38.75 -29.47 33.89
N GLN A 257 -39.64 -28.82 33.13
CA GLN A 257 -41.08 -28.91 33.35
C GLN A 257 -41.60 -30.33 33.17
N GLN A 258 -41.13 -31.05 32.15
CA GLN A 258 -41.52 -32.44 31.93
C GLN A 258 -41.04 -33.37 33.06
N GLU A 259 -39.81 -33.16 33.55
CA GLU A 259 -39.24 -33.92 34.66
C GLU A 259 -39.98 -33.63 35.98
N GLU A 260 -40.35 -32.36 36.23
CA GLU A 260 -41.14 -31.96 37.39
C GLU A 260 -42.58 -32.51 37.34
N GLN A 261 -43.25 -32.47 36.17
CA GLN A 261 -44.56 -33.11 35.98
C GLN A 261 -44.49 -34.62 36.20
N LYS A 262 -43.43 -35.29 35.71
CA LYS A 262 -43.23 -36.72 35.95
C LYS A 262 -43.02 -37.01 37.44
N HIS A 263 -42.22 -36.22 38.14
CA HIS A 263 -42.01 -36.36 39.58
C HIS A 263 -43.32 -36.18 40.36
N GLN A 264 -44.14 -35.19 40.00
CA GLN A 264 -45.45 -34.96 40.61
C GLN A 264 -46.41 -36.14 40.35
N ALA A 265 -46.43 -36.68 39.14
CA ALA A 265 -47.25 -37.85 38.80
C ALA A 265 -46.79 -39.10 39.57
N ASP A 266 -45.49 -39.35 39.65
CA ASP A 266 -44.90 -40.45 40.40
C ASP A 266 -45.22 -40.32 41.92
N GLU A 267 -45.16 -39.11 42.47
CA GLU A 267 -45.54 -38.83 43.86
C GLU A 267 -47.03 -39.04 44.13
N GLN A 268 -47.92 -38.58 43.23
CA GLN A 268 -49.36 -38.80 43.33
C GLN A 268 -49.70 -40.29 43.27
N ALA A 269 -49.09 -41.03 42.34
CA ALA A 269 -49.28 -42.48 42.23
C ALA A 269 -48.85 -43.20 43.52
N ARG A 270 -47.72 -42.78 44.13
CA ARG A 270 -47.24 -43.34 45.39
C ARG A 270 -48.21 -43.07 46.55
N LYS A 271 -48.78 -41.87 46.66
CA LYS A 271 -49.80 -41.53 47.67
C LYS A 271 -51.07 -42.37 47.50
N GLN A 272 -51.55 -42.54 46.26
CA GLN A 272 -52.72 -43.39 45.98
C GLN A 272 -52.49 -44.86 46.34
N GLN A 273 -51.30 -45.40 46.03
CA GLN A 273 -50.95 -46.76 46.42
C GLN A 273 -50.89 -46.93 47.95
N GLU A 274 -50.39 -45.94 48.67
CA GLU A 274 -50.34 -45.95 50.14
C GLU A 274 -51.75 -45.91 50.75
N GLU A 275 -52.64 -45.05 50.24
CA GLU A 275 -54.05 -45.01 50.64
C GLU A 275 -54.78 -46.33 50.36
N GLN A 276 -54.56 -46.94 49.19
CA GLN A 276 -55.13 -48.26 48.86
C GLN A 276 -54.63 -49.35 49.81
N LYS A 277 -53.33 -49.39 50.11
CA LYS A 277 -52.78 -50.34 51.11
C LYS A 277 -53.41 -50.13 52.48
N LYS A 278 -53.59 -48.89 52.91
CA LYS A 278 -54.20 -48.55 54.20
C LYS A 278 -55.69 -48.95 54.25
N ALA A 279 -56.42 -48.75 53.16
CA ALA A 279 -57.81 -49.19 53.02
C ALA A 279 -57.95 -50.72 53.02
N GLN A 280 -57.04 -51.44 52.34
CA GLN A 280 -57.00 -52.91 52.37
C GLN A 280 -56.70 -53.43 53.78
N GLN A 281 -55.76 -52.80 54.51
CA GLN A 281 -55.47 -53.16 55.90
C GLN A 281 -56.68 -52.91 56.84
N ALA A 282 -57.45 -51.85 56.60
CA ALA A 282 -58.67 -51.56 57.36
C ALA A 282 -59.81 -52.57 57.10
N GLN A 283 -59.87 -53.19 55.91
CA GLN A 283 -60.83 -54.26 55.61
C GLN A 283 -60.41 -55.66 56.11
N THR A 284 -59.14 -55.86 56.45
CA THR A 284 -58.63 -57.12 57.04
C THR A 284 -58.59 -57.13 58.57
N GLN A 285 -59.26 -56.20 59.26
CA GLN A 285 -59.53 -56.38 60.69
C GLN A 285 -60.47 -57.60 60.84
N PRO A 286 -60.04 -58.70 61.47
CA PRO A 286 -60.95 -59.79 61.74
C PRO A 286 -62.04 -59.25 62.66
N ALA A 287 -63.29 -59.28 62.22
CA ALA A 287 -64.40 -59.33 63.15
C ALA A 287 -64.09 -60.51 64.08
N ALA A 288 -63.75 -60.21 65.34
CA ALA A 288 -63.42 -61.20 66.35
C ALA A 288 -64.66 -62.07 66.58
N GLY A 289 -64.81 -63.09 65.75
CA GLY A 289 -65.82 -64.13 65.84
C GLY A 289 -65.46 -65.03 67.01
N ASN A 290 -65.95 -64.66 68.19
CA ASN A 290 -66.51 -65.52 69.22
C ASN A 290 -65.93 -66.96 69.26
N THR A 291 -64.75 -67.13 69.85
CA THR A 291 -64.25 -68.46 70.25
C THR A 291 -65.12 -68.95 71.42
N SER A 292 -66.24 -69.58 71.09
CA SER A 292 -67.06 -70.31 72.06
C SER A 292 -66.22 -71.41 72.71
N ASN A 293 -66.08 -71.35 74.04
CA ASN A 293 -65.54 -72.41 74.88
C ASN A 293 -66.29 -73.74 74.61
N ALA A 294 -65.78 -74.57 73.70
CA ALA A 294 -66.31 -75.90 73.48
C ALA A 294 -65.93 -76.79 74.67
N TYR A 295 -66.85 -77.09 75.58
CA TYR A 295 -66.56 -77.96 76.73
C TYR A 295 -66.88 -79.42 76.39
N TYR A 296 -65.90 -80.32 76.54
CA TYR A 296 -66.09 -81.76 76.34
C TYR A 296 -66.03 -82.52 77.67
N LYS A 297 -67.04 -83.34 77.91
CA LYS A 297 -67.15 -84.14 79.14
C LYS A 297 -66.08 -85.24 79.22
N ASN A 298 -65.70 -85.85 78.09
CA ASN A 298 -64.71 -86.94 78.01
C ASN A 298 -64.15 -87.09 76.58
N CYS A 299 -63.10 -87.91 76.42
CA CYS A 299 -62.48 -88.16 75.13
C CYS A 299 -63.37 -88.83 74.07
N ALA A 300 -64.40 -89.56 74.49
CA ALA A 300 -65.37 -90.12 73.54
C ALA A 300 -66.18 -89.01 72.86
N ALA A 301 -66.58 -87.97 73.60
CA ALA A 301 -67.24 -86.80 73.02
C ALA A 301 -66.33 -86.02 72.05
N VAL A 302 -65.04 -85.91 72.37
CA VAL A 302 -64.05 -85.26 71.49
C VAL A 302 -63.87 -86.03 70.17
N ARG A 303 -63.79 -87.36 70.25
CA ARG A 303 -63.68 -88.23 69.05
C ARG A 303 -64.96 -88.26 68.23
N ALA A 304 -66.12 -88.33 68.88
CA ALA A 304 -67.41 -88.25 68.20
C ALA A 304 -67.59 -86.91 67.47
N ALA A 305 -67.04 -85.83 68.02
CA ALA A 305 -66.99 -84.53 67.36
C ALA A 305 -65.90 -84.42 66.27
N GLY A 306 -65.07 -85.47 66.07
CA GLY A 306 -63.98 -85.49 65.10
C GLY A 306 -62.85 -84.49 65.42
N LYS A 307 -62.69 -84.12 66.69
CA LYS A 307 -61.71 -83.10 67.14
C LYS A 307 -60.49 -83.69 67.87
N ALA A 308 -60.38 -85.02 67.97
CA ALA A 308 -59.22 -85.66 68.58
C ALA A 308 -58.09 -85.85 67.54
N PRO A 309 -56.80 -85.71 67.92
CA PRO A 309 -56.32 -85.27 69.23
C PRO A 309 -56.48 -83.74 69.45
N LEU A 310 -56.75 -83.34 70.71
CA LEU A 310 -56.83 -81.92 71.09
C LEU A 310 -55.49 -81.45 71.67
N TYR A 311 -54.98 -80.32 71.19
CA TYR A 311 -53.71 -79.76 71.68
C TYR A 311 -53.92 -78.66 72.72
N LYS A 312 -52.99 -78.55 73.67
CA LYS A 312 -53.00 -77.47 74.66
C LYS A 312 -53.09 -76.09 74.00
N GLY A 313 -54.11 -75.32 74.37
CA GLY A 313 -54.40 -74.00 73.80
C GLY A 313 -55.47 -74.00 72.70
N GLN A 314 -55.90 -75.17 72.20
CA GLN A 314 -57.05 -75.27 71.31
C GLN A 314 -58.37 -75.13 72.08
N PRO A 315 -59.41 -74.54 71.48
CA PRO A 315 -60.75 -74.48 72.06
C PRO A 315 -61.28 -75.87 72.43
N GLY A 316 -61.51 -76.07 73.73
CA GLY A 316 -62.02 -77.32 74.28
C GLY A 316 -60.98 -78.35 74.72
N TYR A 317 -59.69 -78.03 74.61
CA TYR A 317 -58.70 -78.70 75.43
C TYR A 317 -58.98 -78.41 76.90
N ALA A 318 -58.97 -79.45 77.72
CA ALA A 318 -59.05 -79.32 79.17
C ALA A 318 -58.17 -80.40 79.79
N SER A 319 -57.50 -80.09 80.90
CA SER A 319 -56.54 -80.99 81.54
C SER A 319 -57.16 -82.32 81.98
N HIS A 320 -58.48 -82.39 82.19
CA HIS A 320 -59.17 -83.65 82.51
C HIS A 320 -59.31 -84.60 81.32
N LEU A 321 -59.03 -84.15 80.10
CA LEU A 321 -59.06 -84.95 78.87
C LEU A 321 -57.67 -85.49 78.50
N ASP A 322 -56.62 -84.97 79.15
CA ASP A 322 -55.22 -85.30 78.96
C ASP A 322 -54.74 -86.10 80.18
N ARG A 323 -54.88 -87.43 80.11
CA ARG A 323 -54.68 -88.32 81.27
C ARG A 323 -53.21 -88.41 81.68
N ASP A 324 -52.30 -88.32 80.73
CA ASP A 324 -50.84 -88.36 80.89
C ASP A 324 -50.22 -86.97 81.02
N GLY A 325 -50.93 -85.90 80.63
CA GLY A 325 -50.53 -84.52 80.86
C GLY A 325 -49.43 -84.02 79.94
N ASP A 326 -49.26 -84.66 78.78
CA ASP A 326 -48.20 -84.35 77.82
C ASP A 326 -48.55 -83.17 76.88
N GLY A 327 -49.76 -82.64 77.00
CA GLY A 327 -50.27 -81.53 76.18
C GLY A 327 -51.10 -81.97 74.98
N VAL A 328 -51.36 -83.28 74.81
CA VAL A 328 -52.14 -83.87 73.72
C VAL A 328 -53.29 -84.71 74.30
N ALA A 329 -54.47 -84.13 74.40
CA ALA A 329 -55.65 -84.82 74.93
C ALA A 329 -56.24 -85.80 73.90
N CYS A 330 -56.68 -86.97 74.39
CA CYS A 330 -57.48 -87.96 73.68
C CYS A 330 -56.81 -88.63 72.46
N GLU A 331 -55.48 -88.72 72.45
CA GLU A 331 -54.67 -89.33 71.39
C GLU A 331 -54.86 -90.85 71.17
N LYS A 332 -55.35 -91.60 72.17
CA LYS A 332 -55.45 -93.07 72.15
C LYS A 332 -56.88 -93.62 72.20
#